data_AF-A0A7S2BZG5-F1
#
_entry.id   AF-A0A7S2BZG5-F1
#
_cell.length_a   1.000
_cell.length_b   1.000
_cell.length_c   1.000
_cell.angle_alpha   90.00
_cell.angle_beta   90.00
_cell.angle_gamma   90.00
#
_symmetry.space_group_name_H-M   'P 1'
#
loop_
_entity.id
_entity.type
_entity.pdbx_description
1 polymer ?
#
loop_
_entity_poly.entity_id
_entity_poly.type
_entity_poly.pdbx_seq_one_letter_code
_entity_poly.pdbx_strand_id
1 'polypeptide(L)'
;QDFNEIHHNQGSDEVRLLTQDEEESRDDRIFKISTENDLDKQCGPIVVVVAAFALFSCRIFYTPLWTFQWFLPILSPVYHAGERWADTHTGTVAILAHVGCGIVMLMAGVLQFDKGIRRRNLDLHRMAGRCYVFFGMLTIVSLRYLRDTVGQGRGSRPDVFMQLFIDASCVCWLTFALGGVAFARFKAIEYHKRFMSLSYAVACTPIMQRVANYFLVFLVVELRLLYEAVISNVPPWEARWGTLPPDASGSSIFLLIGSANHGVSGKTSELVLTFDGYGAGEACVFPLSAWIGLVLALMMGAGMGPSTGTVTAIEDFKEDYGNKYYETTQDLWKALRTMITCGGRFGAQRAHGVLKAVLLGLENLVLSVLVFIGVPFVVVPVTIVVAIIGLVSVTFTLQISIATTVVLPVHMACFSVRQVVGFFE
;
A
#
# COMPACT_ATOMS: atom_id res chain seq x y z
N GLN A 1 -77.62 -25.45 -47.62
CA GLN A 1 -76.78 -26.61 -47.30
C GLN A 1 -75.37 -26.08 -47.01
N ASP A 2 -75.29 -25.05 -46.15
CA ASP A 2 -74.06 -24.29 -45.89
C ASP A 2 -74.00 -23.96 -44.41
N PHE A 3 -73.32 -24.82 -43.65
CA PHE A 3 -72.87 -24.57 -42.29
C PHE A 3 -71.81 -25.64 -42.01
N ASN A 4 -70.54 -25.30 -42.21
CA ASN A 4 -69.36 -25.94 -41.59
C ASN A 4 -68.09 -25.42 -42.27
N GLU A 5 -67.46 -24.36 -41.74
CA GLU A 5 -65.99 -24.20 -41.85
C GLU A 5 -65.40 -23.02 -41.05
N ILE A 6 -65.65 -22.91 -39.74
CA ILE A 6 -64.83 -22.01 -38.91
C ILE A 6 -64.72 -22.63 -37.52
N HIS A 7 -63.55 -23.20 -37.17
CA HIS A 7 -62.97 -23.33 -35.82
C HIS A 7 -61.90 -24.43 -35.80
N HIS A 8 -60.67 -24.15 -36.27
CA HIS A 8 -59.49 -24.92 -35.89
C HIS A 8 -58.20 -24.22 -36.36
N ASN A 9 -57.68 -23.22 -35.61
CA ASN A 9 -56.22 -22.89 -35.59
C ASN A 9 -55.85 -21.71 -34.66
N GLN A 10 -56.13 -21.79 -33.35
CA GLN A 10 -55.63 -20.77 -32.40
C GLN A 10 -55.01 -21.35 -31.11
N GLY A 11 -54.80 -22.67 -31.02
CA GLY A 11 -54.34 -23.32 -29.77
C GLY A 11 -52.85 -23.69 -29.69
N SER A 12 -52.06 -23.55 -30.77
CA SER A 12 -50.69 -24.10 -30.83
C SER A 12 -49.57 -23.08 -30.60
N ASP A 13 -49.82 -21.78 -30.75
CA ASP A 13 -48.76 -20.77 -30.69
C ASP A 13 -48.53 -20.22 -29.26
N GLU A 14 -49.55 -20.26 -28.40
CA GLU A 14 -49.47 -19.75 -27.03
C GLU A 14 -48.65 -20.68 -26.10
N VAL A 15 -48.65 -22.00 -26.35
CA VAL A 15 -47.84 -22.97 -25.59
C VAL A 15 -46.34 -22.86 -25.94
N ARG A 16 -46.01 -22.33 -27.11
CA ARG A 16 -44.61 -22.20 -27.57
C ARG A 16 -43.91 -20.95 -27.03
N LEU A 17 -44.67 -19.90 -26.71
CA LEU A 17 -44.12 -18.67 -26.11
C LEU A 17 -43.79 -18.83 -24.62
N LEU A 18 -44.59 -19.58 -23.86
CA LEU A 18 -44.34 -19.81 -22.42
C LEU A 18 -43.09 -20.64 -22.13
N THR A 19 -42.63 -21.45 -23.08
CA THR A 19 -41.41 -22.28 -22.90
C THR A 19 -40.13 -21.50 -23.15
N GLN A 20 -40.18 -20.45 -23.97
CA GLN A 20 -39.00 -19.66 -24.33
C GLN A 20 -38.59 -18.68 -23.21
N ASP A 21 -39.57 -18.05 -22.54
CA ASP A 21 -39.32 -17.17 -21.39
C ASP A 21 -38.78 -17.95 -20.17
N GLU A 22 -39.20 -19.21 -19.99
CA GLU A 22 -38.67 -20.06 -18.91
C GLU A 22 -37.24 -20.54 -19.19
N GLU A 23 -36.88 -20.78 -20.45
CA GLU A 23 -35.52 -21.16 -20.85
C GLU A 23 -34.53 -19.98 -20.69
N GLU A 24 -34.91 -18.78 -21.15
CA GLU A 24 -34.09 -17.57 -20.98
C GLU A 24 -33.90 -17.21 -19.49
N SER A 25 -34.95 -17.34 -18.68
CA SER A 25 -34.88 -17.17 -17.22
C SER A 25 -34.00 -18.23 -16.52
N ARG A 26 -33.87 -19.42 -17.11
CA ARG A 26 -33.06 -20.51 -16.56
C ARG A 26 -31.59 -20.32 -16.90
N ASP A 27 -31.28 -19.92 -18.13
CA ASP A 27 -29.92 -19.64 -18.58
C ASP A 27 -29.34 -18.43 -17.87
N ASP A 28 -30.14 -17.37 -17.64
CA ASP A 28 -29.74 -16.22 -16.82
C ASP A 28 -29.42 -16.63 -15.38
N ARG A 29 -30.20 -17.57 -14.81
CA ARG A 29 -29.93 -18.09 -13.47
C ARG A 29 -28.67 -18.95 -13.42
N ILE A 30 -28.42 -19.79 -14.41
CA ILE A 30 -27.21 -20.63 -14.48
C ILE A 30 -25.97 -19.75 -14.68
N PHE A 31 -26.03 -18.76 -15.56
CA PHE A 31 -24.93 -17.82 -15.79
C PHE A 31 -24.60 -16.99 -14.54
N LYS A 32 -25.63 -16.54 -13.81
CA LYS A 32 -25.49 -15.81 -12.55
C LYS A 32 -24.90 -16.67 -11.42
N ILE A 33 -25.22 -17.96 -11.35
CA ILE A 33 -24.62 -18.89 -10.38
C ILE A 33 -23.16 -19.18 -10.73
N SER A 34 -22.84 -19.37 -12.01
CA SER A 34 -21.46 -19.63 -12.46
C SER A 34 -20.53 -18.46 -12.19
N THR A 35 -20.94 -17.24 -12.51
CA THR A 35 -20.13 -16.02 -12.29
C THR A 35 -19.92 -15.70 -10.81
N GLU A 36 -20.87 -16.08 -9.96
CA GLU A 36 -20.77 -15.87 -8.52
C GLU A 36 -19.71 -16.77 -7.86
N ASN A 37 -19.55 -18.00 -8.35
CA ASN A 37 -18.52 -18.94 -7.87
C ASN A 37 -17.09 -18.52 -8.22
N ASP A 38 -16.87 -17.81 -9.34
CA ASP A 38 -15.52 -17.41 -9.75
C ASP A 38 -15.00 -16.17 -9.01
N LEU A 39 -15.90 -15.29 -8.54
CA LEU A 39 -15.51 -14.15 -7.70
C LEU A 39 -15.03 -14.59 -6.31
N ASP A 40 -15.62 -15.65 -5.74
CA ASP A 40 -15.18 -16.19 -4.45
C ASP A 40 -13.78 -16.82 -4.54
N LYS A 41 -13.39 -17.36 -5.70
CA LYS A 41 -12.01 -17.83 -5.95
C LYS A 41 -10.99 -16.70 -5.98
N GLN A 42 -11.36 -15.52 -6.47
CA GLN A 42 -10.43 -14.38 -6.60
C GLN A 42 -10.15 -13.66 -5.28
N CYS A 43 -11.07 -13.71 -4.31
CA CYS A 43 -10.84 -13.10 -2.99
C CYS A 43 -9.84 -13.90 -2.14
N GLY A 44 -9.73 -15.22 -2.34
CA GLY A 44 -8.88 -16.12 -1.56
C GLY A 44 -7.43 -15.64 -1.40
N PRO A 45 -6.71 -15.33 -2.50
CA PRO A 45 -5.33 -14.85 -2.41
C PRO A 45 -5.15 -13.58 -1.57
N ILE A 46 -6.06 -12.60 -1.70
CA ILE A 46 -5.96 -11.33 -0.93
C ILE A 46 -6.13 -11.62 0.56
N VAL A 47 -7.10 -12.47 0.93
CA VAL A 47 -7.30 -12.86 2.34
C VAL A 47 -6.06 -13.52 2.90
N VAL A 48 -5.45 -14.45 2.17
CA VAL A 48 -4.23 -15.15 2.59
C VAL A 48 -3.07 -14.16 2.77
N VAL A 49 -2.86 -13.24 1.82
CA VAL A 49 -1.78 -12.25 1.89
C VAL A 49 -1.98 -11.31 3.09
N VAL A 50 -3.20 -10.80 3.30
CA VAL A 50 -3.52 -9.91 4.43
C VAL A 50 -3.37 -10.65 5.76
N ALA A 51 -3.85 -11.89 5.85
CA ALA A 51 -3.71 -12.70 7.06
C ALA A 51 -2.25 -13.02 7.37
N ALA A 52 -1.46 -13.40 6.36
CA ALA A 52 -0.02 -13.63 6.52
C ALA A 52 0.69 -12.36 7.00
N PHE A 53 0.39 -11.20 6.40
CA PHE A 53 0.93 -9.91 6.82
C PHE A 53 0.52 -9.53 8.25
N ALA A 54 -0.73 -9.78 8.64
CA ALA A 54 -1.23 -9.54 9.99
C ALA A 54 -0.53 -10.43 11.02
N LEU A 55 -0.43 -11.74 10.77
CA LEU A 55 0.28 -12.69 11.63
C LEU A 55 1.76 -12.32 11.77
N PHE A 56 2.40 -11.98 10.66
CA PHE A 56 3.76 -11.48 10.67
C PHE A 56 3.90 -10.21 11.52
N SER A 57 2.94 -9.29 11.41
CA SER A 57 2.93 -8.03 12.18
C SER A 57 2.76 -8.26 13.69
N CYS A 58 2.10 -9.34 14.13
CA CYS A 58 1.92 -9.66 15.55
C CYS A 58 3.22 -9.81 16.35
N ARG A 59 4.35 -10.10 15.68
CA ARG A 59 5.66 -10.12 16.35
C ARG A 59 6.01 -8.81 17.05
N ILE A 60 5.43 -7.68 16.65
CA ILE A 60 5.66 -6.38 17.28
C ILE A 60 5.28 -6.43 18.77
N PHE A 61 4.35 -7.31 19.17
CA PHE A 61 3.94 -7.46 20.56
C PHE A 61 4.99 -8.17 21.41
N TYR A 62 5.99 -8.81 20.79
CA TYR A 62 7.08 -9.45 21.49
C TYR A 62 8.32 -8.55 21.44
N THR A 63 8.38 -7.60 22.38
CA THR A 63 9.43 -6.56 22.47
C THR A 63 10.87 -7.09 22.52
N PRO A 64 11.19 -8.30 23.06
CA PRO A 64 12.55 -8.84 22.97
C PRO A 64 13.04 -9.05 21.52
N LEU A 65 12.14 -9.17 20.53
CA LEU A 65 12.54 -9.24 19.13
C LEU A 65 12.90 -7.89 18.51
N TRP A 66 12.62 -6.77 19.19
CA TRP A 66 12.89 -5.45 18.63
C TRP A 66 14.39 -5.16 18.56
N THR A 67 15.15 -5.73 19.51
CA THR A 67 16.62 -5.68 19.56
C THR A 67 17.26 -6.86 18.81
N PHE A 68 16.50 -7.90 18.48
CA PHE A 68 16.97 -9.06 17.72
C PHE A 68 16.86 -8.80 16.21
N GLN A 69 17.72 -7.91 15.70
CA GLN A 69 17.70 -7.44 14.31
C GLN A 69 18.60 -8.29 13.41
N TRP A 70 18.28 -9.56 13.19
CA TRP A 70 18.80 -10.24 12.00
C TRP A 70 18.04 -9.66 10.81
N PHE A 71 18.70 -8.78 10.05
CA PHE A 71 18.07 -8.16 8.91
C PHE A 71 17.69 -9.24 7.88
N LEU A 72 16.39 -9.43 7.72
CA LEU A 72 15.80 -10.23 6.67
C LEU A 72 14.97 -9.25 5.83
N PRO A 73 15.29 -9.00 4.54
CA PRO A 73 14.71 -7.91 3.76
C PRO A 73 13.17 -7.88 3.70
N ILE A 74 12.55 -9.05 3.81
CA ILE A 74 11.08 -9.22 3.86
C ILE A 74 10.56 -9.05 5.30
N LEU A 75 11.40 -9.40 6.27
CA LEU A 75 11.04 -9.52 7.67
C LEU A 75 11.54 -8.35 8.54
N SER A 76 12.30 -7.36 8.11
CA SER A 76 12.77 -6.31 9.06
C SER A 76 11.71 -5.22 9.29
N PRO A 77 11.36 -4.84 10.54
CA PRO A 77 10.35 -3.82 10.81
C PRO A 77 10.84 -2.37 10.62
N VAL A 78 11.73 -2.11 9.64
CA VAL A 78 12.55 -0.90 9.46
C VAL A 78 13.83 -0.97 10.29
N TYR A 79 14.97 -1.04 9.61
CA TYR A 79 16.32 -1.07 10.18
C TYR A 79 16.49 -0.11 11.38
N HIS A 80 16.83 -0.66 12.55
CA HIS A 80 17.02 0.06 13.84
C HIS A 80 15.85 0.88 14.40
N ALA A 81 14.69 0.93 13.73
CA ALA A 81 13.56 1.72 14.24
C ALA A 81 13.01 1.14 15.56
N GLY A 82 13.08 -0.19 15.73
CA GLY A 82 12.62 -0.89 16.92
C GLY A 82 13.35 -0.48 18.21
N GLU A 83 14.66 -0.24 18.14
CA GLU A 83 15.46 0.20 19.30
C GLU A 83 14.95 1.56 19.82
N ARG A 84 14.68 2.50 18.92
CA ARG A 84 14.19 3.84 19.27
C ARG A 84 12.79 3.85 19.84
N TRP A 85 11.93 2.98 19.31
CA TRP A 85 10.59 2.82 19.87
C TRP A 85 10.66 2.20 21.26
N ALA A 86 11.61 1.30 21.52
CA ALA A 86 11.85 0.75 22.85
C ALA A 86 12.44 1.77 23.83
N ASP A 87 13.23 2.75 23.35
CA ASP A 87 13.89 3.76 24.20
C ASP A 87 12.89 4.67 24.94
N THR A 88 11.67 4.81 24.41
CA THR A 88 10.64 5.66 25.03
C THR A 88 9.34 4.90 25.23
N HIS A 89 8.75 5.02 26.43
CA HIS A 89 7.45 4.41 26.74
C HIS A 89 6.36 4.87 25.74
N THR A 90 6.37 6.14 25.37
CA THR A 90 5.41 6.69 24.41
C THR A 90 5.61 6.15 22.99
N GLY A 91 6.86 6.01 22.54
CA GLY A 91 7.19 5.37 21.25
C GLY A 91 6.72 3.92 21.21
N THR A 92 6.97 3.17 22.28
CA THR A 92 6.50 1.77 22.44
C THR A 92 4.98 1.68 22.35
N VAL A 93 4.25 2.49 23.13
CA VAL A 93 2.79 2.49 23.10
C VAL A 93 2.27 2.88 21.72
N ALA A 94 2.88 3.88 21.08
CA ALA A 94 2.45 4.34 19.77
C ALA A 94 2.62 3.27 18.68
N ILE A 95 3.77 2.55 18.63
CA ILE A 95 3.95 1.49 17.62
C ILE A 95 3.06 0.28 17.89
N LEU A 96 2.86 -0.09 19.16
CA LEU A 96 1.93 -1.16 19.52
C LEU A 96 0.49 -0.81 19.13
N ALA A 97 0.07 0.43 19.40
CA ALA A 97 -1.24 0.92 18.99
C ALA A 97 -1.38 0.96 17.46
N HIS A 98 -0.37 1.46 16.75
CA HIS A 98 -0.36 1.54 15.29
C HIS A 98 -0.52 0.18 14.64
N VAL A 99 0.35 -0.77 14.98
CA VAL A 99 0.34 -2.09 14.36
C VAL A 99 -0.86 -2.91 14.83
N GLY A 100 -1.21 -2.85 16.11
CA GLY A 100 -2.37 -3.59 16.64
C GLY A 100 -3.69 -3.11 16.05
N CYS A 101 -3.92 -1.81 15.97
CA CYS A 101 -5.10 -1.27 15.31
C CYS A 101 -5.08 -1.55 13.81
N GLY A 102 -3.91 -1.49 13.17
CA GLY A 102 -3.73 -1.82 11.76
C GLY A 102 -4.11 -3.26 11.42
N ILE A 103 -3.72 -4.23 12.27
CA ILE A 103 -4.12 -5.64 12.12
C ILE A 103 -5.65 -5.78 12.17
N VAL A 104 -6.29 -5.23 13.21
CA VAL A 104 -7.75 -5.33 13.37
C VAL A 104 -8.47 -4.65 12.20
N MET A 105 -8.01 -3.48 11.78
CA MET A 105 -8.53 -2.75 10.64
C MET A 105 -8.41 -3.57 9.34
N LEU A 106 -7.24 -4.12 9.02
CA LEU A 106 -7.03 -4.89 7.79
C LEU A 106 -7.95 -6.12 7.72
N MET A 107 -8.08 -6.85 8.84
CA MET A 107 -8.98 -8.00 8.95
C MET A 107 -10.46 -7.58 8.83
N ALA A 108 -10.87 -6.50 9.48
CA ALA A 108 -12.21 -5.95 9.34
C ALA A 108 -12.52 -5.56 7.88
N GLY A 109 -11.53 -5.03 7.17
CA GLY A 109 -11.63 -4.71 5.74
C GLY A 109 -11.83 -5.96 4.88
N VAL A 110 -11.10 -7.06 5.12
CA VAL A 110 -11.35 -8.35 4.44
C VAL A 110 -12.80 -8.79 4.60
N LEU A 111 -13.34 -8.72 5.83
CA LEU A 111 -14.73 -9.07 6.11
C LEU A 111 -15.75 -8.16 5.41
N GLN A 112 -15.37 -6.95 4.99
CA GLN A 112 -16.24 -6.08 4.18
C GLN A 112 -16.41 -6.58 2.74
N PHE A 113 -15.40 -7.25 2.17
CA PHE A 113 -15.47 -7.78 0.80
C PHE A 113 -16.13 -9.16 0.72
N ASP A 114 -16.33 -9.83 1.86
CA ASP A 114 -17.02 -11.12 1.92
C ASP A 114 -18.53 -10.97 1.64
N LYS A 115 -18.93 -11.43 0.45
CA LYS A 115 -20.33 -11.41 0.01
C LYS A 115 -21.21 -12.35 0.84
N GLY A 116 -20.65 -13.47 1.30
CA GLY A 116 -21.36 -14.46 2.12
C GLY A 116 -21.73 -13.88 3.48
N ILE A 117 -20.79 -13.23 4.16
CA ILE A 117 -21.05 -12.52 5.42
C ILE A 117 -22.08 -11.42 5.21
N ARG A 118 -21.95 -10.62 4.13
CA ARG A 118 -22.91 -9.56 3.83
C ARG A 118 -24.34 -10.09 3.64
N ARG A 119 -24.53 -11.26 3.04
CA ARG A 119 -25.86 -11.87 2.83
C ARG A 119 -26.41 -12.53 4.08
N ARG A 120 -25.56 -13.28 4.80
CA ARG A 120 -25.98 -14.10 5.94
C ARG A 120 -26.14 -13.29 7.23
N ASN A 121 -25.31 -12.26 7.44
CA ASN A 121 -25.28 -11.47 8.66
C ASN A 121 -24.94 -10.01 8.38
N LEU A 122 -25.97 -9.23 8.03
CA LEU A 122 -25.85 -7.79 7.75
C LEU A 122 -25.33 -6.99 8.95
N ASP A 123 -25.65 -7.40 10.16
CA ASP A 123 -25.20 -6.71 11.37
C ASP A 123 -23.71 -6.91 11.59
N LEU A 124 -23.19 -8.11 11.36
CA LEU A 124 -21.76 -8.39 11.37
C LEU A 124 -21.02 -7.57 10.30
N HIS A 125 -21.56 -7.49 9.09
CA HIS A 125 -20.98 -6.65 8.02
C HIS A 125 -20.94 -5.16 8.43
N ARG A 126 -22.02 -4.63 9.01
CA ARG A 126 -22.06 -3.24 9.49
C ARG A 126 -21.10 -2.99 10.65
N MET A 127 -21.01 -3.94 11.58
CA MET A 127 -20.08 -3.86 12.72
C MET A 127 -18.63 -3.87 12.23
N ALA A 128 -18.28 -4.78 11.32
CA ALA A 128 -16.95 -4.83 10.71
C ALA A 128 -16.60 -3.51 10.00
N GLY A 129 -17.55 -2.88 9.30
CA GLY A 129 -17.33 -1.57 8.67
C GLY A 129 -17.06 -0.45 9.69
N ARG A 130 -17.77 -0.45 10.83
CA ARG A 130 -17.51 0.49 11.94
C ARG A 130 -16.15 0.23 12.59
N CYS A 131 -15.81 -1.04 12.84
CA CYS A 131 -14.51 -1.43 13.37
C CYS A 131 -13.38 -0.98 12.43
N TYR A 132 -13.51 -1.22 11.12
CA TYR A 132 -12.55 -0.76 10.12
C TYR A 132 -12.28 0.74 10.24
N VAL A 133 -13.32 1.58 10.26
CA VAL A 133 -13.14 3.04 10.37
C VAL A 133 -12.54 3.42 11.73
N PHE A 134 -13.05 2.87 12.83
CA PHE A 134 -12.60 3.23 14.18
C PHE A 134 -11.12 2.86 14.42
N PHE A 135 -10.76 1.59 14.22
CA PHE A 135 -9.37 1.15 14.36
C PHE A 135 -8.48 1.77 13.29
N GLY A 136 -9.06 2.09 12.12
CA GLY A 136 -8.34 2.82 11.11
C GLY A 136 -7.91 4.21 11.57
N MET A 137 -8.82 4.98 12.17
CA MET A 137 -8.50 6.29 12.75
C MET A 137 -7.43 6.20 13.85
N LEU A 138 -7.49 5.19 14.73
CA LEU A 138 -6.45 4.96 15.74
C LEU A 138 -5.09 4.65 15.12
N THR A 139 -5.08 3.91 14.01
CA THR A 139 -3.87 3.60 13.23
C THR A 139 -3.24 4.87 12.65
N ILE A 140 -4.04 5.82 12.15
CA ILE A 140 -3.56 7.13 11.67
C ILE A 140 -2.97 7.94 12.82
N VAL A 141 -3.71 8.09 13.92
CA VAL A 141 -3.30 8.95 15.04
C VAL A 141 -1.97 8.46 15.64
N SER A 142 -1.82 7.15 15.81
CA SER A 142 -0.57 6.54 16.27
C SER A 142 0.55 6.67 15.24
N LEU A 143 0.28 6.52 13.94
CA LEU A 143 1.28 6.78 12.88
C LEU A 143 1.73 8.24 12.86
N ARG A 144 0.80 9.19 13.10
CA ARG A 144 1.13 10.62 13.19
C ARG A 144 2.09 10.91 14.32
N TYR A 145 1.94 10.23 15.45
CA TYR A 145 2.89 10.34 16.56
C TYR A 145 4.28 9.82 16.18
N LEU A 146 4.33 8.72 15.41
CA LEU A 146 5.57 8.09 14.96
C LEU A 146 6.24 8.81 13.78
N ARG A 147 5.55 9.77 13.13
CA ARG A 147 5.95 10.48 11.90
C ARG A 147 7.41 10.93 11.92
N ASP A 148 7.87 11.48 13.04
CA ASP A 148 9.22 12.03 13.11
C ASP A 148 10.28 10.93 13.25
N THR A 149 9.95 9.76 13.80
CA THR A 149 10.89 8.66 14.08
C THR A 149 11.00 7.62 12.94
N VAL A 150 9.98 7.53 12.08
CA VAL A 150 9.93 6.54 11.01
C VAL A 150 10.92 6.90 9.90
N GLY A 151 11.64 5.90 9.37
CA GLY A 151 12.57 6.06 8.25
C GLY A 151 13.95 6.64 8.62
N GLN A 152 14.19 6.98 9.89
CA GLN A 152 15.45 7.57 10.31
C GLN A 152 16.64 6.59 10.32
N GLY A 153 16.39 5.28 10.35
CA GLY A 153 17.45 4.27 10.49
C GLY A 153 18.33 4.53 11.71
N ARG A 154 19.66 4.58 11.51
CA ARG A 154 20.64 5.03 12.52
C ARG A 154 20.84 6.55 12.57
N GLY A 155 20.27 7.32 11.64
CA GLY A 155 20.42 8.78 11.56
C GLY A 155 19.60 9.53 12.62
N SER A 156 20.04 10.70 13.05
CA SER A 156 19.35 11.49 14.10
C SER A 156 18.27 12.44 13.57
N ARG A 157 18.15 12.57 12.25
CA ARG A 157 17.22 13.50 11.59
C ARG A 157 16.05 12.76 10.95
N PRO A 158 14.83 13.30 11.04
CA PRO A 158 13.69 12.77 10.30
C PRO A 158 13.94 12.79 8.79
N ASP A 159 13.50 11.74 8.11
CA ASP A 159 13.49 11.69 6.66
C ASP A 159 12.29 12.48 6.12
N VAL A 160 12.55 13.63 5.51
CA VAL A 160 11.51 14.53 4.97
C VAL A 160 10.67 13.84 3.89
N PHE A 161 11.28 12.99 3.05
CA PHE A 161 10.57 12.30 1.99
C PHE A 161 9.61 11.24 2.55
N MET A 162 10.02 10.58 3.63
CA MET A 162 9.15 9.68 4.38
C MET A 162 8.02 10.43 5.11
N GLN A 163 8.30 11.58 5.71
CA GLN A 163 7.26 12.41 6.34
C GLN A 163 6.18 12.82 5.34
N LEU A 164 6.59 13.27 4.14
CA LEU A 164 5.67 13.62 3.06
C LEU A 164 4.82 12.43 2.61
N PHE A 165 5.41 11.23 2.54
CA PHE A 165 4.65 10.00 2.29
C PHE A 165 3.60 9.74 3.37
N ILE A 166 3.97 9.85 4.65
CA ILE A 166 3.04 9.64 5.77
C ILE A 166 1.91 10.67 5.71
N ASP A 167 2.25 11.94 5.44
CA ASP A 167 1.28 13.03 5.26
C ASP A 167 0.30 12.72 4.12
N ALA A 168 0.81 12.38 2.93
CA ALA A 168 0.00 12.09 1.76
C ALA A 168 -0.90 10.87 1.95
N SER A 169 -0.35 9.75 2.45
CA SER A 169 -1.11 8.52 2.69
C SER A 169 -2.22 8.71 3.72
N CYS A 170 -1.97 9.45 4.81
CA CYS A 170 -2.98 9.80 5.80
C CYS A 170 -4.12 10.62 5.17
N VAL A 171 -3.81 11.63 4.36
CA VAL A 171 -4.81 12.47 3.71
C VAL A 171 -5.62 11.69 2.67
N CYS A 172 -4.97 10.91 1.81
CA CYS A 172 -5.65 10.05 0.84
C CYS A 172 -6.62 9.10 1.53
N TRP A 173 -6.13 8.40 2.57
CA TRP A 173 -6.94 7.42 3.25
C TRP A 173 -8.12 8.04 4.01
N LEU A 174 -7.90 9.16 4.74
CA LEU A 174 -8.97 9.90 5.41
C LEU A 174 -10.02 10.39 4.42
N THR A 175 -9.59 10.93 3.28
CA THR A 175 -10.49 11.40 2.23
C THR A 175 -11.40 10.28 1.75
N PHE A 176 -10.82 9.11 1.44
CA PHE A 176 -11.60 7.97 0.98
C PHE A 176 -12.50 7.37 2.07
N ALA A 177 -12.00 7.22 3.30
CA ALA A 177 -12.77 6.67 4.41
C ALA A 177 -13.95 7.58 4.79
N LEU A 178 -13.70 8.88 4.98
CA LEU A 178 -14.73 9.85 5.34
C LEU A 178 -15.73 10.06 4.20
N GLY A 179 -15.26 10.13 2.95
CA GLY A 179 -16.14 10.17 1.78
C GLY A 179 -17.03 8.93 1.72
N GLY A 180 -16.48 7.74 1.93
CA GLY A 180 -17.23 6.48 2.00
C GLY A 180 -18.32 6.52 3.09
N VAL A 181 -17.99 6.98 4.29
CA VAL A 181 -18.96 7.13 5.39
C VAL A 181 -20.03 8.17 5.05
N ALA A 182 -19.66 9.31 4.46
CA ALA A 182 -20.60 10.34 4.05
C ALA A 182 -21.60 9.82 2.99
N PHE A 183 -21.11 9.14 1.94
CA PHE A 183 -21.98 8.55 0.92
C PHE A 183 -22.91 7.47 1.48
N ALA A 184 -22.47 6.70 2.48
CA ALA A 184 -23.37 5.78 3.18
C ALA A 184 -24.52 6.51 3.90
N ARG A 185 -24.25 7.67 4.51
CA ARG A 185 -25.28 8.50 5.17
C ARG A 185 -26.28 9.08 4.16
N PHE A 186 -25.80 9.50 3.00
CA PHE A 186 -26.65 10.00 1.91
C PHE A 186 -27.33 8.89 1.09
N LYS A 187 -27.20 7.61 1.50
CA LYS A 187 -27.72 6.44 0.78
C LYS A 187 -27.19 6.31 -0.66
N ALA A 188 -26.07 6.96 -0.97
CA ALA A 188 -25.36 6.88 -2.24
C ALA A 188 -24.45 5.63 -2.26
N ILE A 189 -25.08 4.44 -2.25
CA ILE A 189 -24.40 3.16 -1.96
C ILE A 189 -23.30 2.83 -2.98
N GLU A 190 -23.47 3.22 -4.23
CA GLU A 190 -22.45 2.98 -5.27
C GLU A 190 -21.15 3.75 -4.99
N TYR A 191 -21.27 5.04 -4.67
CA TYR A 191 -20.12 5.87 -4.27
C TYR A 191 -19.50 5.40 -2.96
N HIS A 192 -20.32 4.99 -1.98
CA HIS A 192 -19.83 4.39 -0.74
C HIS A 192 -18.91 3.19 -1.03
N LYS A 193 -19.35 2.25 -1.87
CA LYS A 193 -18.55 1.07 -2.23
C LYS A 193 -17.21 1.45 -2.87
N ARG A 194 -17.22 2.38 -3.82
CA ARG A 194 -16.01 2.85 -4.51
C ARG A 194 -15.03 3.50 -3.54
N PHE A 195 -15.51 4.44 -2.73
CA PHE A 195 -14.68 5.13 -1.74
C PHE A 195 -14.14 4.20 -0.66
N MET A 196 -14.94 3.25 -0.16
CA MET A 196 -14.47 2.28 0.82
C MET A 196 -13.47 1.28 0.22
N SER A 197 -13.62 0.93 -1.07
CA SER A 197 -12.64 0.07 -1.77
C SER A 197 -11.30 0.78 -1.96
N LEU A 198 -11.33 2.05 -2.39
CA LEU A 198 -10.13 2.89 -2.48
C LEU A 198 -9.48 3.10 -1.10
N SER A 199 -10.30 3.35 -0.07
CA SER A 199 -9.84 3.47 1.31
C SER A 199 -9.10 2.19 1.74
N TYR A 200 -9.68 1.02 1.49
CA TYR A 200 -9.05 -0.25 1.85
C TYR A 200 -7.77 -0.51 1.04
N ALA A 201 -7.78 -0.19 -0.25
CA ALA A 201 -6.60 -0.31 -1.09
C ALA A 201 -5.44 0.55 -0.54
N VAL A 202 -5.69 1.81 -0.17
CA VAL A 202 -4.70 2.66 0.49
C VAL A 202 -4.27 2.08 1.84
N ALA A 203 -5.18 1.48 2.62
CA ALA A 203 -4.82 0.81 3.87
C ALA A 203 -3.88 -0.40 3.66
N CYS A 204 -3.88 -1.02 2.48
CA CYS A 204 -2.96 -2.07 2.07
C CYS A 204 -1.59 -1.55 1.57
N THR A 205 -1.34 -0.24 1.58
CA THR A 205 -0.05 0.36 1.21
C THR A 205 1.15 -0.30 1.91
N PRO A 206 1.13 -0.62 3.22
CA PRO A 206 2.27 -1.29 3.87
C PRO A 206 2.62 -2.65 3.26
N ILE A 207 1.63 -3.39 2.75
CA ILE A 207 1.86 -4.69 2.08
C ILE A 207 2.59 -4.45 0.76
N MET A 208 2.08 -3.52 -0.06
CA MET A 208 2.68 -3.17 -1.35
C MET A 208 4.08 -2.56 -1.19
N GLN A 209 4.27 -1.73 -0.16
CA GLN A 209 5.54 -1.15 0.22
C GLN A 209 6.58 -2.25 0.50
N ARG A 210 6.22 -3.29 1.26
CA ARG A 210 7.14 -4.39 1.57
C ARG A 210 7.56 -5.18 0.34
N VAL A 211 6.63 -5.40 -0.59
CA VAL A 211 6.94 -6.03 -1.88
C VAL A 211 7.91 -5.17 -2.68
N ALA A 212 7.63 -3.87 -2.82
CA ALA A 212 8.52 -2.94 -3.53
C ALA A 212 9.91 -2.84 -2.87
N ASN A 213 9.94 -2.76 -1.54
CA ASN A 213 11.16 -2.65 -0.76
C ASN A 213 12.09 -3.84 -0.96
N TYR A 214 11.53 -5.06 -1.00
CA TYR A 214 12.30 -6.26 -1.27
C TYR A 214 13.13 -6.10 -2.55
N PHE A 215 12.50 -5.75 -3.67
CA PHE A 215 13.21 -5.57 -4.94
C PHE A 215 14.18 -4.39 -4.95
N LEU A 216 13.79 -3.26 -4.35
CA LEU A 216 14.64 -2.07 -4.30
C LEU A 216 15.90 -2.26 -3.46
N VAL A 217 15.84 -3.03 -2.37
CA VAL A 217 17.01 -3.33 -1.53
C VAL A 217 18.05 -4.12 -2.31
N PHE A 218 17.63 -5.14 -3.08
CA PHE A 218 18.57 -5.87 -3.93
C PHE A 218 19.20 -4.96 -4.97
N LEU A 219 18.37 -4.17 -5.67
CA LEU A 219 18.84 -3.25 -6.70
C LEU A 219 19.87 -2.25 -6.14
N VAL A 220 19.61 -1.63 -4.99
CA VAL A 220 20.53 -0.63 -4.43
C VAL A 220 21.84 -1.26 -3.93
N VAL A 221 21.78 -2.48 -3.38
CA VAL A 221 22.97 -3.24 -2.98
C VAL A 221 23.83 -3.56 -4.21
N GLU A 222 23.22 -4.09 -5.29
CA GLU A 222 23.94 -4.39 -6.52
C GLU A 222 24.57 -3.15 -7.17
N LEU A 223 23.81 -2.05 -7.26
CA LEU A 223 24.32 -0.79 -7.77
C LEU A 223 25.48 -0.25 -6.92
N ARG A 224 25.41 -0.41 -5.60
CA ARG A 224 26.51 0.00 -4.71
C ARG A 224 27.76 -0.84 -4.93
N LEU A 225 27.62 -2.16 -5.04
CA LEU A 225 28.75 -3.06 -5.32
C LEU A 225 29.39 -2.75 -6.68
N LEU A 226 28.57 -2.52 -7.72
CA LEU A 226 29.05 -2.16 -9.05
C LEU A 226 29.79 -0.82 -9.03
N TYR A 227 29.25 0.18 -8.33
CA TYR A 227 29.89 1.48 -8.16
C TYR A 227 31.26 1.33 -7.50
N GLU A 228 31.35 0.63 -6.38
CA GLU A 228 32.62 0.45 -5.66
C GLU A 228 33.64 -0.35 -6.48
N ALA A 229 33.19 -1.39 -7.20
CA ALA A 229 34.08 -2.19 -8.03
C ALA A 229 34.60 -1.43 -9.27
N VAL A 230 33.74 -0.68 -9.95
CA VAL A 230 34.07 -0.03 -11.24
C VAL A 230 34.68 1.35 -11.05
N ILE A 231 34.13 2.15 -10.13
CA ILE A 231 34.53 3.56 -9.93
C ILE A 231 35.64 3.65 -8.89
N SER A 232 35.50 2.94 -7.76
CA SER A 232 36.46 3.03 -6.65
C SER A 232 37.57 1.98 -6.71
N ASN A 233 37.49 0.98 -7.61
CA ASN A 233 38.36 -0.21 -7.64
C ASN A 233 38.44 -0.95 -6.28
N VAL A 234 37.35 -0.93 -5.51
CA VAL A 234 37.23 -1.63 -4.23
C VAL A 234 36.56 -2.98 -4.48
N PRO A 235 37.13 -4.10 -4.01
CA PRO A 235 36.51 -5.40 -4.25
C PRO A 235 35.16 -5.51 -3.50
N PRO A 236 34.19 -6.30 -4.01
CA PRO A 236 32.83 -6.37 -3.46
C PRO A 236 32.75 -6.71 -1.96
N TRP A 237 33.69 -7.52 -1.43
CA TRP A 237 33.72 -7.89 0.00
C TRP A 237 34.25 -6.77 0.92
N GLU A 238 34.85 -5.71 0.37
CA GLU A 238 35.29 -4.51 1.10
C GLU A 238 34.41 -3.29 0.83
N ALA A 239 33.44 -3.40 -0.07
CA ALA A 239 32.49 -2.34 -0.37
C ALA A 239 31.73 -1.92 0.90
N ARG A 240 31.64 -0.60 1.13
CA ARG A 240 30.99 -0.02 2.32
C ARG A 240 29.96 1.02 1.92
N TRP A 241 29.01 1.29 2.81
CA TRP A 241 28.09 2.42 2.65
C TRP A 241 28.75 3.74 3.06
N GLY A 242 28.47 4.85 2.37
CA GLY A 242 28.92 6.18 2.79
C GLY A 242 30.40 6.50 2.59
N THR A 243 31.20 5.58 2.03
CA THR A 243 32.52 5.90 1.45
C THR A 243 32.29 6.65 0.15
N LEU A 244 32.27 7.98 0.22
CA LEU A 244 32.45 8.82 -0.96
C LEU A 244 33.96 9.05 -1.14
N PRO A 245 34.46 9.07 -2.39
CA PRO A 245 35.80 9.56 -2.67
C PRO A 245 36.00 10.94 -2.01
N PRO A 246 37.17 11.23 -1.41
CA PRO A 246 37.43 12.48 -0.70
C PRO A 246 37.28 13.73 -1.58
N ASP A 247 37.29 13.57 -2.90
CA ASP A 247 37.08 14.59 -3.92
C ASP A 247 35.64 14.68 -4.45
N ALA A 248 34.76 13.71 -4.15
CA ALA A 248 33.37 13.64 -4.62
C ALA A 248 32.38 14.49 -3.80
N SER A 249 32.81 15.68 -3.35
CA SER A 249 31.98 16.60 -2.56
C SER A 249 30.75 17.17 -3.31
N GLY A 250 30.57 16.82 -4.60
CA GLY A 250 29.53 17.38 -5.46
C GLY A 250 28.61 16.38 -6.20
N SER A 251 28.75 15.06 -6.05
CA SER A 251 27.91 14.11 -6.80
C SER A 251 26.52 13.94 -6.15
N SER A 252 25.60 14.81 -6.56
CA SER A 252 24.21 14.96 -6.11
C SER A 252 23.26 13.80 -6.43
N ILE A 253 23.67 12.83 -7.25
CA ILE A 253 22.76 11.75 -7.67
C ILE A 253 22.54 10.70 -6.57
N PHE A 254 23.55 10.47 -5.71
CA PHE A 254 23.41 9.64 -4.50
C PHE A 254 22.77 10.40 -3.32
N LEU A 255 22.63 11.72 -3.41
CA LEU A 255 21.88 12.53 -2.44
C LEU A 255 20.36 12.36 -2.60
N LEU A 256 19.88 11.96 -3.79
CA LEU A 256 18.47 11.75 -4.10
C LEU A 256 17.94 10.39 -3.64
N ILE A 257 18.80 9.37 -3.55
CA ILE A 257 18.45 8.07 -2.95
C ILE A 257 18.92 8.08 -1.51
N GLY A 258 18.21 8.86 -0.69
CA GLY A 258 18.39 8.87 0.76
C GLY A 258 19.83 9.15 1.18
N SER A 259 20.24 10.42 1.13
CA SER A 259 21.21 10.90 2.11
C SER A 259 20.58 10.79 3.49
N ALA A 260 20.59 9.56 4.02
CA ALA A 260 20.83 9.37 5.43
C ALA A 260 22.09 10.17 5.67
N ASN A 261 21.92 11.40 6.18
CA ASN A 261 22.95 12.17 6.83
C ASN A 261 23.43 11.33 8.01
N HIS A 262 24.17 10.26 7.73
CA HIS A 262 25.12 9.67 8.63
C HIS A 262 26.12 10.79 8.84
N GLY A 263 25.84 11.64 9.83
CA GLY A 263 26.83 12.57 10.34
C GLY A 263 28.09 11.74 10.53
N VAL A 264 29.11 12.07 9.74
CA VAL A 264 30.40 11.40 9.66
C VAL A 264 31.09 11.57 11.01
N SER A 265 30.61 10.86 12.01
CA SER A 265 31.15 10.82 13.36
C SER A 265 31.84 9.48 13.49
N GLY A 266 32.96 9.32 12.79
CA GLY A 266 34.06 8.37 13.04
C GLY A 266 33.74 6.87 13.16
N LYS A 267 32.48 6.44 13.17
CA LYS A 267 32.07 5.05 13.26
C LYS A 267 32.16 4.42 11.88
N THR A 268 32.88 3.31 11.82
CA THR A 268 33.14 2.48 10.65
C THR A 268 31.91 2.32 9.79
N SER A 269 31.99 2.71 8.52
CA SER A 269 30.95 2.45 7.53
C SER A 269 30.65 0.96 7.43
N GLU A 270 29.37 0.61 7.36
CA GLU A 270 28.90 -0.77 7.29
C GLU A 270 29.32 -1.41 5.96
N LEU A 271 29.81 -2.65 6.02
CA LEU A 271 30.10 -3.45 4.82
C LEU A 271 28.79 -3.78 4.11
N VAL A 272 28.75 -3.62 2.78
CA VAL A 272 27.54 -3.81 1.98
C VAL A 272 27.02 -5.25 2.08
N LEU A 273 27.92 -6.24 2.08
CA LEU A 273 27.60 -7.67 2.13
C LEU A 273 27.45 -8.23 3.56
N THR A 274 27.04 -7.40 4.52
CA THR A 274 26.67 -7.83 5.88
C THR A 274 25.20 -7.54 6.16
N PHE A 275 24.62 -8.15 7.20
CA PHE A 275 23.24 -7.87 7.61
C PHE A 275 22.99 -6.39 7.88
N ASP A 276 23.94 -5.72 8.53
CA ASP A 276 23.91 -4.27 8.74
C ASP A 276 23.92 -3.52 7.42
N GLY A 277 24.80 -3.90 6.48
CA GLY A 277 24.83 -3.31 5.14
C GLY A 277 23.52 -3.45 4.39
N TYR A 278 22.87 -4.61 4.43
CA TYR A 278 21.55 -4.77 3.85
C TYR A 278 20.48 -3.91 4.54
N GLY A 279 20.57 -3.77 5.86
CA GLY A 279 19.71 -2.87 6.62
C GLY A 279 19.90 -1.39 6.27
N ALA A 280 21.14 -0.95 6.04
CA ALA A 280 21.42 0.39 5.50
C ALA A 280 20.84 0.57 4.10
N GLY A 281 20.94 -0.46 3.25
CA GLY A 281 20.27 -0.50 1.94
C GLY A 281 18.75 -0.37 2.05
N GLU A 282 18.10 -1.07 2.99
CA GLU A 282 16.67 -0.89 3.30
C GLU A 282 16.38 0.55 3.68
N ALA A 283 17.07 1.09 4.69
CA ALA A 283 16.81 2.44 5.16
C ALA A 283 16.89 3.48 4.03
N CYS A 284 17.83 3.31 3.10
CA CYS A 284 18.03 4.17 1.94
C CYS A 284 16.84 4.14 0.96
N VAL A 285 16.27 2.96 0.68
CA VAL A 285 15.16 2.82 -0.30
C VAL A 285 13.78 2.80 0.34
N PHE A 286 13.69 2.76 1.67
CA PHE A 286 12.43 2.63 2.40
C PHE A 286 11.40 3.71 2.02
N PRO A 287 11.73 5.00 1.97
CA PRO A 287 10.77 6.03 1.59
C PRO A 287 10.28 5.88 0.14
N LEU A 288 11.19 5.55 -0.80
CA LEU A 288 10.85 5.33 -2.20
C LEU A 288 9.91 4.13 -2.36
N SER A 289 10.20 3.03 -1.66
CA SER A 289 9.34 1.85 -1.65
C SER A 289 7.93 2.15 -1.12
N ALA A 290 7.82 3.06 -0.16
CA ALA A 290 6.55 3.48 0.41
C ALA A 290 5.70 4.24 -0.61
N TRP A 291 6.30 5.18 -1.33
CA TRP A 291 5.65 5.89 -2.44
C TRP A 291 5.19 4.95 -3.55
N ILE A 292 6.05 4.02 -3.97
CA ILE A 292 5.67 2.99 -4.96
C ILE A 292 4.51 2.16 -4.43
N GLY A 293 4.56 1.75 -3.16
CA GLY A 293 3.48 1.01 -2.51
C GLY A 293 2.15 1.75 -2.52
N LEU A 294 2.14 3.06 -2.28
CA LEU A 294 0.94 3.89 -2.32
C LEU A 294 0.39 4.02 -3.74
N VAL A 295 1.26 4.22 -4.74
CA VAL A 295 0.85 4.27 -6.15
C VAL A 295 0.22 2.95 -6.56
N LEU A 296 0.86 1.82 -6.25
CA LEU A 296 0.33 0.48 -6.54
C LEU A 296 -1.02 0.24 -5.85
N ALA A 297 -1.14 0.64 -4.58
CA ALA A 297 -2.39 0.58 -3.84
C ALA A 297 -3.51 1.39 -4.50
N LEU A 298 -3.22 2.62 -4.93
CA LEU A 298 -4.19 3.48 -5.63
C LEU A 298 -4.60 2.90 -6.98
N MET A 299 -3.64 2.37 -7.76
CA MET A 299 -3.92 1.71 -9.04
C MET A 299 -4.79 0.46 -8.84
N MET A 300 -4.50 -0.36 -7.84
CA MET A 300 -5.32 -1.52 -7.47
C MET A 300 -6.74 -1.07 -7.09
N GLY A 301 -6.88 -0.06 -6.23
CA GLY A 301 -8.17 0.45 -5.81
C GLY A 301 -8.98 1.07 -6.95
N ALA A 302 -8.33 1.74 -7.91
CA ALA A 302 -8.97 2.27 -9.11
C ALA A 302 -9.45 1.15 -10.04
N GLY A 303 -8.68 0.07 -10.17
CA GLY A 303 -9.05 -1.12 -10.94
C GLY A 303 -10.19 -1.96 -10.32
N MET A 304 -10.43 -1.83 -9.01
CA MET A 304 -11.56 -2.48 -8.32
C MET A 304 -12.91 -1.80 -8.56
N GLY A 305 -12.93 -0.64 -9.23
CA GLY A 305 -14.18 0.00 -9.66
C GLY A 305 -14.88 -0.81 -10.77
N PRO A 306 -16.21 -0.74 -10.91
CA PRO A 306 -16.90 -1.37 -12.04
C PRO A 306 -16.28 -0.85 -13.35
N SER A 307 -15.85 -1.76 -14.21
CA SER A 307 -15.07 -1.54 -15.45
C SER A 307 -15.83 -0.80 -16.56
N THR A 308 -16.95 -0.17 -16.25
CA THR A 308 -17.87 0.42 -17.22
C THR A 308 -17.84 1.95 -17.12
N GLY A 309 -17.17 2.59 -18.10
CA GLY A 309 -17.46 3.97 -18.50
C GLY A 309 -17.30 5.04 -17.44
N THR A 310 -16.11 5.22 -16.86
CA THR A 310 -15.85 6.31 -15.90
C THR A 310 -16.09 7.71 -16.49
N VAL A 311 -15.99 7.86 -17.81
CA VAL A 311 -16.24 9.13 -18.51
C VAL A 311 -17.74 9.37 -18.66
N THR A 312 -18.53 8.36 -19.07
CA THR A 312 -19.99 8.49 -19.18
C THR A 312 -20.65 8.61 -17.81
N ALA A 313 -20.16 7.90 -16.78
CA ALA A 313 -20.71 8.02 -15.43
C ALA A 313 -20.46 9.39 -14.76
N ILE A 314 -19.45 10.16 -15.19
CA ILE A 314 -19.23 11.54 -14.71
C ILE A 314 -20.17 12.52 -15.44
N GLU A 315 -20.43 12.28 -16.73
CA GLU A 315 -21.39 13.07 -17.52
C GLU A 315 -22.84 12.76 -17.10
N ASP A 316 -23.21 11.49 -16.93
CA ASP A 316 -24.50 11.06 -16.37
C ASP A 316 -24.67 11.55 -14.93
N PHE A 317 -23.60 11.59 -14.12
CA PHE A 317 -23.65 12.20 -12.78
C PHE A 317 -23.81 13.72 -12.82
N LYS A 318 -23.21 14.40 -13.80
CA LYS A 318 -23.43 15.83 -14.03
C LYS A 318 -24.84 16.12 -14.52
N GLU A 319 -25.45 15.23 -15.30
CA GLU A 319 -26.77 15.44 -15.88
C GLU A 319 -27.89 15.08 -14.88
N ASP A 320 -27.77 13.93 -14.21
CA ASP A 320 -28.79 13.39 -13.30
C ASP A 320 -28.65 13.95 -11.87
N TYR A 321 -27.43 14.36 -11.49
CA TYR A 321 -27.13 14.94 -10.20
C TYR A 321 -26.48 16.32 -10.25
N GLY A 322 -26.10 16.93 -11.38
CA GLY A 322 -25.37 18.21 -11.37
C GLY A 322 -26.11 19.34 -10.63
N ASN A 323 -27.43 19.42 -10.79
CA ASN A 323 -28.25 20.37 -10.03
C ASN A 323 -28.36 20.00 -8.54
N LYS A 324 -28.48 18.69 -8.24
CA LYS A 324 -28.57 18.17 -6.87
C LYS A 324 -27.20 18.12 -6.16
N TYR A 325 -26.11 18.06 -6.90
CA TYR A 325 -24.72 17.96 -6.44
C TYR A 325 -24.17 19.34 -6.13
N TYR A 326 -24.59 20.38 -6.85
CA TYR A 326 -24.37 21.76 -6.42
C TYR A 326 -25.10 22.03 -5.09
N GLU A 327 -26.33 21.55 -4.94
CA GLU A 327 -27.06 21.58 -3.66
C GLU A 327 -26.41 20.68 -2.60
N THR A 328 -25.94 19.47 -2.93
CA THR A 328 -25.33 18.52 -1.98
C THR A 328 -23.92 18.94 -1.58
N THR A 329 -23.14 19.56 -2.45
CA THR A 329 -21.85 20.17 -2.10
C THR A 329 -22.05 21.46 -1.32
N GLN A 330 -23.07 22.27 -1.62
CA GLN A 330 -23.50 23.36 -0.75
C GLN A 330 -24.07 22.88 0.58
N ASP A 331 -24.72 21.72 0.64
CA ASP A 331 -25.28 21.12 1.84
C ASP A 331 -24.21 20.39 2.65
N LEU A 332 -23.20 19.81 2.00
CA LEU A 332 -21.98 19.32 2.63
C LEU A 332 -21.18 20.50 3.17
N TRP A 333 -21.07 21.60 2.40
CA TRP A 333 -20.47 22.84 2.88
C TRP A 333 -21.30 23.47 4.00
N LYS A 334 -22.64 23.46 3.93
CA LYS A 334 -23.52 23.93 5.01
C LYS A 334 -23.47 23.00 6.19
N ALA A 335 -23.34 21.68 6.03
CA ALA A 335 -23.23 20.72 7.11
C ALA A 335 -21.86 20.81 7.78
N LEU A 336 -20.79 21.00 7.02
CA LEU A 336 -19.46 21.35 7.52
C LEU A 336 -19.51 22.70 8.23
N ARG A 337 -20.11 23.73 7.63
CA ARG A 337 -20.26 25.07 8.21
C ARG A 337 -21.17 25.06 9.44
N THR A 338 -22.20 24.21 9.48
CA THR A 338 -23.12 24.00 10.62
C THR A 338 -22.44 23.17 11.69
N MET A 339 -21.61 22.19 11.37
CA MET A 339 -20.74 21.52 12.34
C MET A 339 -19.70 22.49 12.91
N ILE A 340 -19.20 23.42 12.10
CA ILE A 340 -18.29 24.50 12.52
C ILE A 340 -19.00 25.51 13.44
N THR A 341 -20.24 25.90 13.14
CA THR A 341 -21.00 26.87 13.97
C THR A 341 -21.67 26.23 15.19
N CYS A 342 -22.22 25.01 15.09
CA CYS A 342 -22.73 24.24 16.22
C CYS A 342 -21.61 23.67 17.12
N GLY A 343 -20.39 23.53 16.60
CA GLY A 343 -19.17 23.33 17.38
C GLY A 343 -18.81 24.52 18.31
N GLY A 344 -19.56 25.62 18.23
CA GLY A 344 -19.42 26.82 19.06
C GLY A 344 -19.63 26.66 20.57
N ARG A 345 -19.85 25.44 21.09
CA ARG A 345 -19.83 25.16 22.54
C ARG A 345 -18.63 24.35 23.03
N PHE A 346 -17.72 23.92 22.15
CA PHE A 346 -16.47 23.27 22.56
C PHE A 346 -15.28 23.78 21.72
N GLY A 347 -14.52 24.73 22.26
CA GLY A 347 -13.12 24.97 21.89
C GLY A 347 -12.84 25.51 20.47
N ALA A 348 -13.51 26.57 20.05
CA ALA A 348 -13.46 27.08 18.67
C ALA A 348 -12.10 27.63 18.17
N GLN A 349 -11.15 28.01 19.03
CA GLN A 349 -9.85 28.52 18.54
C GLN A 349 -8.87 27.42 18.10
N ARG A 350 -8.90 26.22 18.72
CA ARG A 350 -8.02 25.11 18.30
C ARG A 350 -8.59 24.34 17.10
N ALA A 351 -9.90 24.10 17.06
CA ALA A 351 -10.52 23.37 15.96
C ALA A 351 -10.47 24.16 14.63
N HIS A 352 -10.63 25.48 14.67
CA HIS A 352 -10.50 26.32 13.48
C HIS A 352 -9.06 26.36 12.95
N GLY A 353 -8.05 26.35 13.84
CA GLY A 353 -6.64 26.26 13.45
C GLY A 353 -6.30 24.92 12.79
N VAL A 354 -6.75 23.80 13.38
CA VAL A 354 -6.52 22.45 12.84
C VAL A 354 -7.26 22.25 11.52
N LEU A 355 -8.51 22.70 11.40
CA LEU A 355 -9.27 22.55 10.16
C LEU A 355 -8.76 23.47 9.04
N LYS A 356 -8.36 24.71 9.37
CA LYS A 356 -7.70 25.61 8.40
C LYS A 356 -6.35 25.04 7.97
N ALA A 357 -5.60 24.39 8.86
CA ALA A 357 -4.37 23.69 8.52
C ALA A 357 -4.61 22.44 7.66
N VAL A 358 -5.71 21.69 7.89
CA VAL A 358 -6.10 20.54 7.05
C VAL A 358 -6.59 21.00 5.68
N LEU A 359 -7.35 22.09 5.59
CA LEU A 359 -7.83 22.66 4.33
C LEU A 359 -6.70 23.33 3.53
N LEU A 360 -5.83 24.11 4.18
CA LEU A 360 -4.60 24.61 3.54
C LEU A 360 -3.65 23.47 3.17
N GLY A 361 -3.60 22.41 3.98
CA GLY A 361 -2.87 21.19 3.67
C GLY A 361 -3.46 20.47 2.45
N LEU A 362 -4.78 20.41 2.32
CA LEU A 362 -5.49 19.86 1.17
C LEU A 362 -5.34 20.74 -0.07
N GLU A 363 -5.40 22.06 0.05
CA GLU A 363 -5.17 23.00 -1.06
C GLU A 363 -3.72 22.93 -1.52
N ASN A 364 -2.75 22.94 -0.60
CA ASN A 364 -1.33 22.77 -0.92
C ASN A 364 -1.02 21.37 -1.43
N LEU A 365 -1.74 20.34 -0.99
CA LEU A 365 -1.62 18.97 -1.52
C LEU A 365 -2.23 18.88 -2.90
N VAL A 366 -3.40 19.47 -3.14
CA VAL A 366 -4.02 19.54 -4.47
C VAL A 366 -3.14 20.37 -5.39
N LEU A 367 -2.58 21.50 -4.95
CA LEU A 367 -1.59 22.24 -5.72
C LEU A 367 -0.30 21.44 -5.92
N SER A 368 0.21 20.72 -4.91
CA SER A 368 1.43 19.91 -5.06
C SER A 368 1.20 18.74 -6.00
N VAL A 369 0.03 18.08 -5.91
CA VAL A 369 -0.41 17.00 -6.79
C VAL A 369 -0.72 17.54 -8.18
N LEU A 370 -1.33 18.71 -8.33
CA LEU A 370 -1.59 19.36 -9.63
C LEU A 370 -0.32 19.95 -10.25
N VAL A 371 0.67 20.38 -9.46
CA VAL A 371 2.00 20.77 -9.92
C VAL A 371 2.79 19.51 -10.33
N PHE A 372 2.62 18.41 -9.61
CA PHE A 372 3.24 17.12 -9.93
C PHE A 372 2.58 16.44 -11.16
N ILE A 373 1.27 16.62 -11.35
CA ILE A 373 0.49 16.14 -12.51
C ILE A 373 0.57 17.12 -13.69
N GLY A 374 0.82 18.41 -13.43
CA GLY A 374 0.80 19.51 -14.42
C GLY A 374 2.15 19.84 -15.07
N VAL A 375 3.23 19.15 -14.70
CA VAL A 375 4.42 19.03 -15.57
C VAL A 375 3.97 18.22 -16.79
N PRO A 376 4.19 18.69 -18.04
CA PRO A 376 3.52 18.16 -19.21
C PRO A 376 3.85 16.67 -19.39
N PHE A 377 2.83 15.87 -19.15
CA PHE A 377 2.63 14.52 -19.63
C PHE A 377 2.84 14.49 -21.15
N VAL A 378 4.09 14.27 -21.56
CA VAL A 378 4.41 13.49 -22.76
C VAL A 378 4.13 12.04 -22.39
N VAL A 379 2.84 11.72 -22.33
CA VAL A 379 2.25 10.43 -21.93
C VAL A 379 2.84 9.31 -22.79
N VAL A 380 3.10 8.12 -22.20
CA VAL A 380 3.17 6.79 -22.88
C VAL A 380 4.54 6.23 -23.34
N PRO A 381 5.57 6.96 -23.81
CA PRO A 381 6.77 6.31 -24.35
C PRO A 381 7.78 5.84 -23.28
N VAL A 382 7.76 6.38 -22.06
CA VAL A 382 8.58 5.92 -20.90
C VAL A 382 8.08 4.60 -20.32
N THR A 383 6.77 4.39 -20.31
CA THR A 383 6.10 3.15 -19.91
C THR A 383 6.58 1.93 -20.72
N ILE A 384 7.16 2.17 -21.90
CA ILE A 384 7.61 1.18 -22.89
C ILE A 384 9.15 0.96 -22.81
N VAL A 385 9.85 1.82 -22.06
CA VAL A 385 11.33 1.84 -21.89
C VAL A 385 11.78 1.35 -20.48
N VAL A 386 10.87 1.04 -19.56
CA VAL A 386 11.16 0.30 -18.30
C VAL A 386 10.85 -1.20 -18.44
N ALA A 387 9.96 -1.54 -19.36
CA ALA A 387 9.88 -2.91 -19.87
C ALA A 387 11.19 -3.39 -20.53
N ILE A 388 12.01 -2.45 -21.05
CA ILE A 388 13.36 -2.65 -21.65
C ILE A 388 14.30 -3.39 -20.73
N ILE A 389 14.26 -3.05 -19.48
CA ILE A 389 15.08 -3.69 -18.48
C ILE A 389 14.05 -3.95 -17.38
N GLY A 390 13.16 -4.91 -17.55
CA GLY A 390 13.44 -6.12 -18.29
C GLY A 390 14.60 -6.80 -17.62
N LEU A 391 14.64 -8.07 -17.86
CA LEU A 391 15.83 -8.56 -18.50
C LEU A 391 17.17 -8.60 -17.72
N VAL A 392 17.34 -7.85 -16.61
CA VAL A 392 17.46 -8.22 -15.18
C VAL A 392 16.52 -9.36 -14.72
N SER A 393 15.71 -9.88 -15.64
CA SER A 393 15.97 -11.28 -16.01
C SER A 393 17.44 -11.67 -15.82
N VAL A 394 17.60 -12.96 -15.65
CA VAL A 394 18.89 -13.60 -15.79
C VAL A 394 19.85 -13.35 -14.62
N THR A 395 19.88 -12.18 -13.98
CA THR A 395 20.52 -12.01 -12.66
C THR A 395 19.79 -12.83 -11.60
N PHE A 396 18.45 -12.84 -11.66
CA PHE A 396 17.57 -13.86 -11.04
C PHE A 396 17.97 -15.32 -11.37
N THR A 397 18.89 -15.59 -12.31
CA THR A 397 19.10 -16.95 -12.83
C THR A 397 20.56 -17.45 -12.73
N LEU A 398 21.57 -16.60 -12.92
CA LEU A 398 23.00 -16.98 -12.83
C LEU A 398 23.54 -16.97 -11.39
N GLN A 399 22.98 -16.16 -10.49
CA GLN A 399 23.45 -16.11 -9.10
C GLN A 399 22.97 -17.31 -8.27
N ILE A 400 21.75 -17.78 -8.54
CA ILE A 400 21.29 -19.10 -8.10
C ILE A 400 22.25 -20.20 -8.60
N SER A 401 22.99 -19.98 -9.70
CA SER A 401 24.02 -20.89 -10.20
C SER A 401 25.39 -20.74 -9.49
N ILE A 402 25.94 -19.53 -9.32
CA ILE A 402 27.26 -19.30 -8.68
C ILE A 402 27.25 -19.58 -7.18
N ALA A 403 26.20 -19.15 -6.47
CA ALA A 403 26.08 -19.36 -5.02
C ALA A 403 25.98 -20.84 -4.67
N THR A 404 25.33 -21.64 -5.51
CA THR A 404 25.16 -23.08 -5.29
C THR A 404 26.30 -23.93 -5.86
N THR A 405 27.02 -23.50 -6.92
CA THR A 405 28.07 -24.33 -7.56
C THR A 405 29.53 -23.94 -7.23
N VAL A 406 29.83 -22.71 -6.79
CA VAL A 406 31.22 -22.25 -6.54
C VAL A 406 31.47 -21.87 -5.08
N VAL A 407 30.60 -21.05 -4.49
CA VAL A 407 30.84 -20.49 -3.15
C VAL A 407 30.66 -21.54 -2.05
N LEU A 408 29.57 -22.33 -2.11
CA LEU A 408 29.28 -23.34 -1.11
C LEU A 408 30.38 -24.44 -1.04
N PRO A 409 30.94 -24.95 -2.17
CA PRO A 409 32.02 -25.94 -2.11
C PRO A 409 33.37 -25.38 -1.64
N VAL A 410 33.75 -24.16 -2.03
CA VAL A 410 35.03 -23.55 -1.58
C VAL A 410 34.99 -23.25 -0.09
N HIS A 411 33.86 -22.79 0.45
CA HIS A 411 33.70 -22.60 1.89
C HIS A 411 33.82 -23.92 2.66
N MET A 412 33.26 -25.00 2.13
CA MET A 412 33.37 -26.34 2.71
C MET A 412 34.82 -26.89 2.63
N ALA A 413 35.54 -26.63 1.53
CA ALA A 413 36.92 -27.06 1.35
C ALA A 413 37.91 -26.29 2.24
N CYS A 414 37.79 -24.96 2.30
CA CYS A 414 38.63 -24.11 3.16
C CYS A 414 38.38 -24.37 4.65
N PHE A 415 37.14 -24.62 5.06
CA PHE A 415 36.83 -25.02 6.44
C PHE A 415 37.50 -26.35 6.79
N SER A 416 37.52 -27.30 5.85
CA SER A 416 38.18 -28.60 6.02
C SER A 416 39.71 -28.48 6.11
N VAL A 417 40.36 -27.69 5.24
CA VAL A 417 41.82 -27.47 5.27
C VAL A 417 42.24 -26.79 6.58
N ARG A 418 41.45 -25.84 7.09
CA ARG A 418 41.75 -25.14 8.34
C ARG A 418 41.64 -26.06 9.57
N GLN A 419 40.71 -27.02 9.57
CA GLN A 419 40.64 -28.04 10.62
C GLN A 419 41.80 -29.03 10.56
N VAL A 420 42.27 -29.36 9.36
CA VAL A 420 43.42 -30.26 9.20
C VAL A 420 44.72 -29.57 9.62
N VAL A 421 44.97 -28.33 9.18
CA VAL A 421 46.19 -27.58 9.55
C VAL A 421 46.25 -27.29 11.05
N GLY A 422 45.13 -26.88 11.66
CA GLY A 422 45.05 -26.67 13.12
C GLY A 422 45.08 -27.94 13.97
N PHE A 423 45.09 -29.13 13.35
CA PHE A 423 45.32 -30.40 14.03
C PHE A 423 46.80 -30.84 13.96
N PHE A 424 47.57 -30.31 13.01
CA PHE A 424 48.98 -30.62 12.81
C PHE A 424 49.94 -29.57 13.38
N GLU A 425 49.47 -28.33 13.59
CA GLU A 425 50.08 -27.34 14.50
C GLU A 425 49.66 -27.61 15.95
#